data_AF-A0A167L3J5-F1
#
_entry.id   AF-A0A167L3J5-F1
#
_cell.length_a   1.000
_cell.length_b   1.000
_cell.length_c   1.000
_cell.angle_alpha   90.00
_cell.angle_beta   90.00
_cell.angle_gamma   90.00
#
_symmetry.space_group_name_H-M   'P 1'
#
loop_
_entity.id
_entity.type
_entity.pdbx_description
1 polymer ?
#
loop_
_entity_poly.entity_id
_entity_poly.type
_entity_poly.pdbx_seq_one_letter_code
_entity_poly.pdbx_strand_id
1 'polypeptide(L)'
;MSLKNSWIIVCGLLFTFLPRCHAPPVDPSDSEPTSELPVASILRTIVLGYMAHIVTVRPQTGVDNMGTNVARFICFTYPTWGISIAFDAIHDAYYADKILGIDNFKILLKKYEEDKDTTSKNEDHKSLDSAELISPLSQNELIPEYSPTLKDDEQDSPSDVILSKTKNLRDWLVDYMAKNNTPVKEYDNAPYLAALLHTIGPKKAKKVKHCILNKHMLLGFDSRTYKNVPKREDTRTENISVTGPGAECEYQSNIQAENIRYLKTEMISKIRTSYNVDNISYIETFITIVQLFFTTIECMDINGNKWAKLIMIVYTAMSVIQTLSLVILHKQTEPFSLHYNEDVPWKEVLVERGAKEPSEEAKIDLADEDIEETSDCFKKHQSDLFYKNSFLHFVMENRYLEAESDSILTNYSESTTIAFCLFGGMAGSLLIGIWADYSSHSVVQWIVLAWILSPMLILLGTIIDGFSPNPDSDTFIFLSIMVSVLCNFGCIIAATIYGYIVDNEQG
;
A
#
# COMPACT_ATOMS: atom_id res chain seq x y z
N MET A 1 11.47 7.00 21.82
CA MET A 1 10.48 7.30 22.88
C MET A 1 9.09 6.94 22.34
N SER A 2 8.46 5.88 22.83
CA SER A 2 7.24 5.32 22.24
C SER A 2 6.06 6.27 22.39
N LEU A 3 5.50 6.73 21.26
CA LEU A 3 4.29 7.54 21.10
C LEU A 3 3.00 6.80 21.52
N LYS A 4 3.06 5.92 22.53
CA LYS A 4 1.92 5.10 22.99
C LYS A 4 0.76 5.93 23.56
N ASN A 5 0.99 7.21 23.87
CA ASN A 5 0.00 8.10 24.47
C ASN A 5 -0.37 9.30 23.59
N SER A 6 -0.25 9.21 22.26
CA SER A 6 -0.73 10.26 21.33
C SER A 6 -2.21 10.62 21.56
N TRP A 7 -3.05 9.63 21.90
CA TRP A 7 -4.45 9.86 22.30
C TRP A 7 -4.60 10.71 23.56
N ILE A 8 -3.70 10.58 24.55
CA ILE A 8 -3.74 11.39 25.78
C ILE A 8 -3.37 12.85 25.47
N ILE A 9 -2.46 13.08 24.53
CA ILE A 9 -2.09 14.43 24.09
C ILE A 9 -3.26 15.08 23.36
N VAL A 10 -3.94 14.34 22.46
CA VAL A 10 -5.14 14.84 21.77
C VAL A 10 -6.28 15.10 22.76
N CYS A 11 -6.55 14.17 23.67
CA CYS A 11 -7.54 14.34 24.73
C CYS A 11 -7.19 15.51 25.65
N GLY A 12 -5.91 15.67 26.02
CA GLY A 12 -5.41 16.78 26.84
C GLY A 12 -5.56 18.12 26.14
N LEU A 13 -5.24 18.21 24.84
CA LEU A 13 -5.46 19.41 24.04
C LEU A 13 -6.95 19.75 23.98
N LEU A 14 -7.82 18.78 23.66
CA LEU A 14 -9.28 18.97 23.70
C LEU A 14 -9.76 19.45 25.08
N PHE A 15 -9.23 18.86 26.16
CA PHE A 15 -9.57 19.24 27.54
C PHE A 15 -9.07 20.63 27.93
N THR A 16 -7.99 21.14 27.32
CA THR A 16 -7.53 22.53 27.54
C THR A 16 -8.32 23.57 26.76
N PHE A 17 -8.95 23.18 25.65
CA PHE A 17 -9.84 24.07 24.88
C PHE A 17 -11.25 24.15 25.47
N LEU A 18 -11.78 23.06 26.03
CA LEU A 18 -13.11 22.98 26.65
C LEU A 18 -13.41 24.09 27.69
N PRO A 19 -12.51 24.44 28.64
CA PRO A 19 -12.74 25.50 29.62
C PRO A 19 -12.86 26.90 29.01
N ARG A 20 -12.23 27.14 27.85
CA ARG A 20 -12.33 28.43 27.13
C ARG A 20 -13.56 28.55 26.24
N CYS A 21 -14.32 27.46 26.07
CA CYS A 21 -15.62 27.46 25.42
C CYS A 21 -16.78 27.75 26.39
N HIS A 22 -16.51 27.94 27.70
CA HIS A 22 -17.51 28.49 28.60
C HIS A 22 -17.68 29.98 28.29
N ALA A 23 -18.74 30.29 27.55
CA ALA A 23 -19.28 31.64 27.46
C ALA A 23 -19.53 32.19 28.89
N PRO A 24 -19.43 33.52 29.11
CA PRO A 24 -19.78 34.14 30.38
C PRO A 24 -21.19 33.70 30.83
N PRO A 25 -21.47 33.62 32.14
CA PRO A 25 -22.76 33.18 32.65
C PRO A 25 -23.86 34.07 32.06
N VAL A 26 -24.65 33.47 31.17
CA VAL A 26 -25.83 34.12 30.58
C VAL A 26 -26.88 34.22 31.68
N ASP A 27 -27.42 35.42 31.88
CA ASP A 27 -28.50 35.66 32.82
C ASP A 27 -29.66 34.68 32.54
N PRO A 28 -30.09 33.87 33.53
CA PRO A 28 -31.13 32.87 33.35
C PRO A 28 -32.50 33.53 33.38
N SER A 29 -32.88 34.20 32.29
CA SER A 29 -34.25 34.63 32.06
C SER A 29 -34.85 33.91 30.84
N ASP A 30 -35.60 32.84 31.13
CA ASP A 30 -36.75 32.30 30.38
C ASP A 30 -36.59 31.81 28.93
N SER A 31 -35.44 31.26 28.52
CA SER A 31 -35.38 30.41 27.32
C SER A 31 -35.41 28.92 27.70
N GLU A 32 -36.37 28.17 27.15
CA GLU A 32 -36.41 26.71 27.27
C GLU A 32 -35.08 26.11 26.78
N PRO A 33 -34.42 25.26 27.58
CA PRO A 33 -33.12 24.68 27.22
C PRO A 33 -33.34 23.52 26.25
N THR A 34 -33.74 23.83 25.02
CA THR A 34 -33.76 22.88 23.90
C THR A 34 -32.59 23.10 22.94
N SER A 35 -31.70 24.06 23.21
CA SER A 35 -30.47 24.21 22.42
C SER A 35 -29.50 23.07 22.76
N GLU A 36 -29.26 22.19 21.79
CA GLU A 36 -28.09 21.34 21.83
C GLU A 36 -26.87 22.22 22.14
N LEU A 37 -26.11 21.88 23.18
CA LEU A 37 -24.92 22.65 23.54
C LEU A 37 -24.04 22.76 22.28
N PRO A 38 -23.62 23.96 21.86
CA PRO A 38 -22.73 24.15 20.71
C PRO A 38 -21.47 23.27 20.79
N VAL A 39 -21.02 23.00 22.01
CA VAL A 39 -19.94 22.05 22.32
C VAL A 39 -20.22 20.64 21.82
N ALA A 40 -21.45 20.13 21.98
CA ALA A 40 -21.83 18.79 21.53
C ALA A 40 -21.84 18.71 19.99
N SER A 41 -22.33 19.74 19.30
CA SER A 41 -22.30 19.82 17.83
C SER A 41 -20.86 19.89 17.31
N ILE A 42 -20.00 20.74 17.88
CA ILE A 42 -18.57 20.82 17.55
C ILE A 42 -17.89 19.45 17.75
N LEU A 43 -18.12 18.81 18.90
CA LEU A 43 -17.52 17.51 19.20
C LEU A 43 -18.00 16.43 18.23
N ARG A 44 -19.31 16.41 17.91
CA ARG A 44 -19.90 15.50 16.93
C ARG A 44 -19.27 15.70 15.55
N THR A 45 -19.07 16.93 15.12
CA THR A 45 -18.41 17.26 13.85
C THR A 45 -16.94 16.83 13.82
N ILE A 46 -16.20 17.07 14.90
CA ILE A 46 -14.80 16.60 14.99
C ILE A 46 -14.74 15.07 14.92
N VAL A 47 -15.59 14.37 15.68
CA VAL A 47 -15.56 12.90 15.76
C VAL A 47 -16.09 12.26 14.47
N LEU A 48 -17.29 12.61 14.02
CA LEU A 48 -17.94 11.98 12.87
C LEU A 48 -17.46 12.55 11.54
N GLY A 49 -17.08 13.82 11.50
CA GLY A 49 -16.60 14.49 10.28
C GLY A 49 -15.11 14.28 10.05
N TYR A 50 -14.26 14.43 11.08
CA TYR A 50 -12.79 14.43 10.89
C TYR A 50 -12.10 13.17 11.40
N MET A 51 -12.48 12.63 12.57
CA MET A 51 -11.85 11.41 13.10
C MET A 51 -12.27 10.15 12.32
N ALA A 52 -13.49 10.12 11.80
CA ALA A 52 -13.94 9.06 10.90
C ALA A 52 -12.98 8.90 9.70
N HIS A 53 -12.54 10.03 9.13
CA HIS A 53 -11.58 10.05 8.04
C HIS A 53 -10.25 9.34 8.40
N ILE A 54 -9.70 9.58 9.60
CA ILE A 54 -8.44 8.94 10.04
C ILE A 54 -8.51 7.41 9.95
N VAL A 55 -9.67 6.82 10.24
CA VAL A 55 -9.85 5.36 10.18
C VAL A 55 -9.81 4.86 8.74
N THR A 56 -10.25 5.68 7.78
CA THR A 56 -10.27 5.34 6.34
C THR A 56 -8.91 5.44 5.67
N VAL A 57 -7.95 6.15 6.28
CA VAL A 57 -6.58 6.24 5.76
C VAL A 57 -5.94 4.86 5.78
N ARG A 58 -5.41 4.46 4.61
CA ARG A 58 -4.70 3.19 4.41
C ARG A 58 -3.65 2.97 5.51
N PRO A 59 -3.66 1.82 6.22
CA PRO A 59 -2.60 1.49 7.14
C PRO A 59 -1.32 1.19 6.35
N GLN A 60 -0.20 1.74 6.82
CA GLN A 60 1.13 1.38 6.35
C GLN A 60 1.65 0.25 7.25
N THR A 61 1.71 -0.97 6.71
CA THR A 61 2.18 -2.16 7.43
C THR A 61 3.47 -2.66 6.78
N GLY A 62 4.62 -2.32 7.34
CA GLY A 62 5.89 -2.71 6.73
C GLY A 62 7.08 -2.13 7.46
N VAL A 63 8.20 -2.11 6.75
CA VAL A 63 9.50 -1.62 7.22
C VAL A 63 9.65 -0.10 6.99
N ASP A 64 8.65 0.56 6.41
CA ASP A 64 8.68 2.00 6.12
C ASP A 64 8.95 2.84 7.37
N ASN A 65 9.71 3.92 7.16
CA ASN A 65 10.08 4.90 8.19
C ASN A 65 8.86 5.62 8.81
N MET A 66 7.70 5.56 8.15
CA MET A 66 6.48 6.23 8.59
C MET A 66 5.47 5.21 9.14
N GLY A 67 5.28 5.22 10.46
CA GLY A 67 4.25 4.37 11.08
C GLY A 67 2.82 4.82 10.71
N THR A 68 1.89 3.86 10.65
CA THR A 68 0.45 4.10 10.35
C THR A 68 -0.16 5.29 11.10
N ASN A 69 0.14 5.46 12.39
CA ASN A 69 -0.41 6.56 13.19
C ASN A 69 0.13 7.94 12.75
N VAL A 70 1.40 8.00 12.34
CA VAL A 70 2.00 9.23 11.83
C VAL A 70 1.36 9.55 10.47
N ALA A 71 1.25 8.57 9.57
CA ALA A 71 0.60 8.73 8.26
C ALA A 71 -0.84 9.23 8.39
N ARG A 72 -1.61 8.62 9.29
CA ARG A 72 -2.97 9.04 9.65
C ARG A 72 -3.03 10.48 10.16
N PHE A 73 -2.10 10.87 11.03
CA PHE A 73 -2.06 12.23 11.55
C PHE A 73 -1.68 13.26 10.48
N ILE A 74 -0.72 12.94 9.60
CA ILE A 74 -0.37 13.81 8.47
C ILE A 74 -1.56 13.95 7.52
N CYS A 75 -2.24 12.85 7.16
CA CYS A 75 -3.45 12.88 6.32
C CYS A 75 -4.58 13.68 6.96
N PHE A 76 -4.72 13.59 8.29
CA PHE A 76 -5.67 14.42 9.02
C PHE A 76 -5.34 15.91 8.85
N THR A 77 -4.09 16.33 9.00
CA THR A 77 -3.74 17.74 8.84
C THR A 77 -3.71 18.21 7.39
N TYR A 78 -3.39 17.31 6.46
CA TYR A 78 -3.26 17.57 5.02
C TYR A 78 -4.11 16.59 4.21
N PRO A 79 -5.38 16.94 3.95
CA PRO A 79 -6.22 16.07 3.15
C PRO A 79 -5.67 15.77 1.76
N THR A 80 -4.97 16.75 1.17
CA THR A 80 -4.33 16.59 -0.15
C THR A 80 -3.26 15.51 -0.16
N TRP A 81 -2.53 15.31 0.94
CA TRP A 81 -1.54 14.24 1.08
C TRP A 81 -2.19 12.86 1.03
N GLY A 82 -3.29 12.66 1.77
CA GLY A 82 -3.99 11.39 1.69
C GLY A 82 -4.74 11.21 0.36
N ILE A 83 -5.15 12.27 -0.34
CA ILE A 83 -5.60 12.12 -1.74
C ILE A 83 -4.47 11.51 -2.59
N SER A 84 -3.23 12.02 -2.47
CA SER A 84 -2.07 11.45 -3.18
C SER A 84 -1.89 9.97 -2.90
N ILE A 85 -1.79 9.56 -1.63
CA ILE A 85 -1.62 8.15 -1.23
C ILE A 85 -2.72 7.26 -1.82
N ALA A 86 -3.96 7.75 -1.83
CA ALA A 86 -5.07 6.98 -2.37
C ALA A 86 -4.98 6.83 -3.90
N PHE A 87 -4.59 7.88 -4.61
CA PHE A 87 -4.38 7.82 -6.06
C PHE A 87 -3.20 6.94 -6.44
N ASP A 88 -2.10 6.97 -5.69
CA ASP A 88 -0.95 6.09 -5.90
C ASP A 88 -1.38 4.62 -5.79
N ALA A 89 -2.14 4.26 -4.75
CA ALA A 89 -2.68 2.92 -4.60
C ALA A 89 -3.65 2.51 -5.73
N ILE A 90 -4.45 3.45 -6.26
CA ILE A 90 -5.35 3.21 -7.41
C ILE A 90 -4.53 2.99 -8.68
N HIS A 91 -3.53 3.83 -8.90
CA HIS A 91 -2.61 3.75 -10.02
C HIS A 91 -1.88 2.41 -10.03
N ASP A 92 -1.32 2.00 -8.89
CA ASP A 92 -0.58 0.75 -8.76
C ASP A 92 -1.46 -0.47 -9.04
N ALA A 93 -2.70 -0.46 -8.54
CA ALA A 93 -3.65 -1.52 -8.84
C ALA A 93 -4.06 -1.56 -10.32
N TYR A 94 -4.19 -0.40 -10.98
CA TYR A 94 -4.55 -0.33 -12.40
C TYR A 94 -3.40 -0.79 -13.30
N TYR A 95 -2.17 -0.40 -12.97
CA TYR A 95 -0.95 -0.76 -13.71
C TYR A 95 -0.23 -1.98 -13.13
N ALA A 96 -0.90 -2.78 -12.30
CA ALA A 96 -0.36 -3.95 -11.62
C ALA A 96 0.45 -4.88 -12.55
N ASP A 97 -0.12 -5.24 -13.70
CA ASP A 97 0.54 -6.15 -14.64
C ASP A 97 1.80 -5.54 -15.26
N LYS A 98 1.79 -4.22 -15.51
CA LYS A 98 2.93 -3.49 -16.06
C LYS A 98 4.06 -3.33 -15.03
N ILE A 99 3.72 -2.97 -13.79
CA ILE A 99 4.66 -2.85 -12.67
C ILE A 99 5.38 -4.19 -12.43
N LEU A 100 4.63 -5.29 -12.43
CA LEU A 100 5.18 -6.64 -12.29
C LEU A 100 5.91 -7.15 -13.55
N GLY A 101 5.86 -6.41 -14.67
CA GLY A 101 6.45 -6.82 -15.94
C GLY A 101 5.78 -8.05 -16.57
N ILE A 102 4.49 -8.28 -16.28
CA ILE A 102 3.74 -9.45 -16.76
C ILE A 102 2.60 -9.10 -17.76
N ASP A 103 2.48 -7.84 -18.16
CA ASP A 103 1.45 -7.34 -19.07
C ASP A 103 1.46 -8.03 -20.44
N ASN A 104 2.66 -8.26 -20.99
CA ASN A 104 2.85 -8.93 -22.27
C ASN A 104 2.34 -10.38 -22.29
N PHE A 105 2.23 -11.05 -21.13
CA PHE A 105 1.79 -12.44 -21.05
C PHE A 105 0.27 -12.59 -21.07
N LYS A 106 -0.51 -11.52 -20.85
CA LYS A 106 -1.98 -11.61 -20.81
C LYS A 106 -2.57 -12.14 -22.12
N ILE A 107 -2.04 -11.70 -23.25
CA ILE A 107 -2.46 -12.16 -24.59
C ILE A 107 -2.05 -13.62 -24.80
N LEU A 108 -0.84 -13.99 -24.34
CA LEU A 108 -0.29 -15.34 -24.49
C LEU A 108 -1.08 -16.36 -23.67
N LEU A 109 -1.42 -16.01 -22.43
CA LEU A 109 -2.22 -16.85 -21.53
C LEU A 109 -3.62 -17.11 -22.09
N LYS A 110 -4.25 -16.10 -22.70
CA LYS A 110 -5.54 -16.28 -23.38
C LYS A 110 -5.43 -17.29 -24.53
N LYS A 111 -4.37 -17.20 -25.34
CA LYS A 111 -4.12 -18.15 -26.44
C LYS A 111 -3.88 -19.57 -25.92
N TYR A 112 -3.16 -19.72 -24.81
CA TYR A 112 -2.96 -21.01 -24.15
C TYR A 112 -4.29 -21.67 -23.75
N GLU A 113 -5.23 -20.90 -23.20
CA GLU A 113 -6.57 -21.40 -22.86
C GLU A 113 -7.33 -21.87 -24.11
N GLU A 114 -7.29 -21.09 -25.20
CA GLU A 114 -7.93 -21.43 -26.49
C GLU A 114 -7.36 -22.72 -27.12
N ASP A 115 -6.05 -22.91 -27.08
CA ASP A 115 -5.36 -24.11 -27.59
C ASP A 115 -5.71 -25.36 -26.77
N LYS A 116 -5.82 -25.19 -25.44
CA LYS A 116 -6.16 -26.27 -24.51
C LYS A 116 -7.60 -26.75 -24.69
N ASP A 117 -8.55 -25.84 -24.83
CA ASP A 117 -9.96 -26.16 -25.06
C ASP A 117 -10.19 -26.89 -26.39
N THR A 118 -9.41 -26.52 -27.42
CA THR A 118 -9.46 -27.18 -28.73
C THR A 118 -8.95 -28.62 -28.67
N THR A 119 -7.90 -28.86 -27.88
CA THR A 119 -7.31 -30.20 -27.72
C THR A 119 -8.25 -31.13 -26.95
N SER A 120 -8.87 -30.64 -25.86
CA SER A 120 -9.82 -31.42 -25.05
C SER A 120 -11.03 -31.88 -25.87
N LYS A 121 -11.60 -31.01 -26.71
CA LYS A 121 -12.77 -31.36 -27.56
C LYS A 121 -12.45 -32.45 -28.59
N ASN A 122 -11.22 -32.51 -29.08
CA ASN A 122 -10.82 -33.50 -30.06
C ASN A 122 -10.56 -34.89 -29.44
N GLU A 123 -10.20 -34.94 -28.16
CA GLU A 123 -10.02 -36.21 -27.43
C GLU A 123 -11.37 -36.86 -27.06
N ASP A 124 -12.36 -36.05 -26.67
CA ASP A 124 -13.72 -36.54 -26.36
C ASP A 124 -14.43 -37.14 -27.58
N HIS A 125 -14.17 -36.61 -28.79
CA HIS A 125 -14.74 -37.17 -30.02
C HIS A 125 -14.09 -38.49 -30.48
N LYS A 126 -12.87 -38.82 -30.03
CA LYS A 126 -12.21 -40.08 -30.39
C LYS A 126 -12.58 -41.26 -29.49
N SER A 127 -13.23 -41.03 -28.36
CA SER A 127 -13.64 -42.10 -27.43
C SER A 127 -15.09 -42.58 -27.63
N LEU A 128 -15.90 -41.88 -28.44
CA LEU A 128 -17.31 -42.24 -28.67
C LEU A 128 -17.56 -43.30 -29.76
N ASP A 129 -16.57 -43.57 -30.64
CA ASP A 129 -16.71 -44.52 -31.76
C ASP A 129 -16.27 -45.96 -31.42
N SER A 130 -16.14 -46.31 -30.14
CA SER A 130 -15.80 -47.67 -29.69
C SER A 130 -16.72 -48.26 -28.62
N ALA A 131 -17.91 -47.67 -28.40
CA ALA A 131 -18.94 -48.24 -27.55
C ALA A 131 -19.94 -49.06 -28.37
N GLU A 132 -19.50 -50.22 -28.88
CA GLU A 132 -20.38 -51.30 -29.29
C GLU A 132 -21.04 -51.92 -28.04
N LEU A 133 -22.36 -51.73 -27.92
CA LEU A 133 -23.33 -52.78 -27.59
C LEU A 133 -23.06 -53.67 -26.35
N ILE A 134 -23.37 -53.20 -25.13
CA ILE A 134 -23.84 -54.09 -24.05
C ILE A 134 -25.02 -53.47 -23.27
N SER A 135 -26.13 -54.21 -23.37
CA SER A 135 -27.42 -54.28 -22.66
C SER A 135 -27.74 -53.44 -21.41
N PRO A 136 -29.04 -53.15 -21.18
CA PRO A 136 -29.56 -52.57 -19.94
C PRO A 136 -29.93 -53.67 -18.92
N LEU A 137 -29.56 -53.46 -17.66
CA LEU A 137 -30.28 -53.82 -16.41
C LEU A 137 -29.26 -54.03 -15.28
N SER A 138 -29.35 -53.23 -14.22
CA SER A 138 -29.79 -53.70 -12.91
C SER A 138 -29.56 -52.58 -11.90
N GLN A 139 -30.67 -51.99 -11.43
CA GLN A 139 -30.70 -51.28 -10.17
C GLN A 139 -30.37 -52.28 -9.06
N ASN A 140 -29.39 -51.95 -8.23
CA ASN A 140 -29.38 -52.34 -6.83
C ASN A 140 -28.50 -51.35 -6.07
N GLU A 141 -29.18 -50.53 -5.27
CA GLU A 141 -28.58 -49.77 -4.17
C GLU A 141 -27.88 -50.74 -3.24
N LEU A 142 -26.56 -50.66 -3.17
CA LEU A 142 -25.77 -51.20 -2.07
C LEU A 142 -24.88 -50.10 -1.54
N ILE A 143 -25.24 -49.66 -0.34
CA ILE A 143 -24.51 -48.77 0.54
C ILE A 143 -23.04 -49.27 0.62
N PRO A 144 -22.03 -48.42 0.38
CA PRO A 144 -20.65 -48.83 0.59
C PRO A 144 -20.39 -48.94 2.09
N GLU A 145 -20.15 -50.17 2.53
CA GLU A 145 -19.60 -50.50 3.83
C GLU A 145 -18.19 -49.90 3.93
N TYR A 146 -18.05 -48.90 4.81
CA TYR A 146 -16.81 -48.16 5.03
C TYR A 146 -15.80 -49.06 5.76
N SER A 147 -14.95 -49.75 5.00
CA SER A 147 -13.80 -50.49 5.52
C SER A 147 -12.60 -49.55 5.62
N PRO A 148 -12.06 -49.25 6.82
CA PRO A 148 -10.91 -48.37 6.99
C PRO A 148 -9.64 -49.14 6.68
N THR A 149 -9.38 -49.39 5.39
CA THR A 149 -8.09 -49.91 4.95
C THR A 149 -7.24 -48.71 4.54
N LEU A 150 -6.47 -48.20 5.51
CA LEU A 150 -5.35 -47.28 5.31
C LEU A 150 -4.39 -47.91 4.28
N LYS A 151 -4.61 -47.58 3.02
CA LYS A 151 -3.55 -47.53 2.03
C LYS A 151 -3.17 -46.07 1.96
N ASP A 152 -1.94 -45.79 2.37
CA ASP A 152 -1.26 -44.53 2.08
C ASP A 152 -1.10 -44.45 0.55
N ASP A 153 -2.17 -44.12 -0.16
CA ASP A 153 -2.05 -43.58 -1.50
C ASP A 153 -1.32 -42.24 -1.32
N GLU A 154 -0.08 -42.17 -1.83
CA GLU A 154 0.68 -40.94 -2.07
C GLU A 154 -0.16 -40.03 -2.98
N GLN A 155 -1.20 -39.43 -2.42
CA GLN A 155 -2.01 -38.45 -3.09
C GLN A 155 -1.14 -37.19 -3.11
N ASP A 156 -0.49 -36.95 -4.25
CA ASP A 156 0.32 -35.76 -4.52
C ASP A 156 -0.33 -34.56 -3.84
N SER A 157 0.44 -33.91 -2.96
CA SER A 157 -0.05 -32.73 -2.24
C SER A 157 -0.64 -31.77 -3.27
N PRO A 158 -1.84 -31.20 -3.05
CA PRO A 158 -2.44 -30.23 -3.98
C PRO A 158 -1.48 -29.08 -4.37
N SER A 159 -0.48 -28.81 -3.54
CA SER A 159 0.67 -27.96 -3.82
C SER A 159 1.42 -28.34 -5.10
N ASP A 160 1.77 -29.62 -5.25
CA ASP A 160 2.77 -30.08 -6.22
C ASP A 160 2.15 -30.19 -7.61
N VAL A 161 0.85 -30.51 -7.65
CA VAL A 161 0.01 -30.39 -8.86
C VAL A 161 -0.03 -28.94 -9.38
N ILE A 162 -0.11 -27.94 -8.49
CA ILE A 162 -0.09 -26.52 -8.90
C ILE A 162 1.30 -26.11 -9.41
N LEU A 163 2.37 -26.57 -8.74
CA LEU A 163 3.73 -26.22 -9.13
C LEU A 163 4.13 -26.85 -10.46
N SER A 164 3.76 -28.11 -10.71
CA SER A 164 3.97 -28.78 -12.00
C SER A 164 3.19 -28.10 -13.13
N LYS A 165 1.91 -27.77 -12.92
CA LYS A 165 1.12 -26.97 -13.88
C LYS A 165 1.76 -25.62 -14.18
N THR A 166 2.24 -24.93 -13.15
CA THR A 166 2.94 -23.65 -13.29
C THR A 166 4.21 -23.79 -14.13
N LYS A 167 5.03 -24.82 -13.86
CA LYS A 167 6.26 -25.11 -14.62
C LYS A 167 5.95 -25.39 -16.09
N ASN A 168 4.97 -26.25 -16.37
CA ASN A 168 4.57 -26.59 -17.74
C ASN A 168 4.05 -25.35 -18.52
N LEU A 169 3.26 -24.49 -17.86
CA LEU A 169 2.78 -23.26 -18.45
C LEU A 169 3.91 -22.26 -18.69
N ARG A 170 4.86 -22.13 -17.76
CA ARG A 170 6.08 -21.34 -17.96
C ARG A 170 6.83 -21.81 -19.20
N ASP A 171 7.08 -23.11 -19.33
CA ASP A 171 7.81 -23.66 -20.48
C ASP A 171 7.11 -23.34 -21.80
N TRP A 172 5.79 -23.50 -21.83
CA TRP A 172 5.01 -23.12 -22.99
C TRP A 172 5.14 -21.63 -23.33
N LEU A 173 5.10 -20.74 -22.33
CA LEU A 173 5.26 -19.29 -22.53
C LEU A 173 6.64 -18.95 -23.09
N VAL A 174 7.69 -19.53 -22.53
CA VAL A 174 9.08 -19.32 -22.96
C VAL A 174 9.28 -19.82 -24.39
N ASP A 175 8.84 -21.04 -24.70
CA ASP A 175 8.91 -21.62 -26.04
C ASP A 175 8.12 -20.80 -27.08
N TYR A 176 6.93 -20.33 -26.68
CA TYR A 176 6.09 -19.50 -27.55
C TYR A 176 6.75 -18.14 -27.83
N MET A 177 7.30 -17.50 -26.82
CA MET A 177 8.01 -16.23 -26.96
C MET A 177 9.28 -16.37 -27.82
N ALA A 178 10.05 -17.45 -27.63
CA ALA A 178 11.21 -17.77 -28.46
C ALA A 178 10.83 -17.92 -29.93
N LYS A 179 9.70 -18.59 -30.24
CA LYS A 179 9.18 -18.74 -31.60
C LYS A 179 8.75 -17.42 -32.25
N ASN A 180 8.42 -16.39 -31.47
CA ASN A 180 7.97 -15.09 -31.97
C ASN A 180 9.07 -14.01 -31.95
N ASN A 181 10.35 -14.41 -31.86
CA ASN A 181 11.50 -13.49 -31.84
C ASN A 181 11.51 -12.50 -30.65
N THR A 182 10.89 -12.86 -29.53
CA THR A 182 10.95 -12.09 -28.27
C THR A 182 11.54 -12.96 -27.17
N PRO A 183 12.84 -13.29 -27.22
CA PRO A 183 13.44 -14.19 -26.24
C PRO A 183 13.32 -13.60 -24.83
N VAL A 184 12.95 -14.46 -23.87
CA VAL A 184 12.96 -14.12 -22.45
C VAL A 184 14.42 -14.03 -22.00
N LYS A 185 14.74 -12.99 -21.23
CA LYS A 185 16.07 -12.79 -20.63
C LYS A 185 16.35 -13.88 -19.58
N GLU A 186 17.60 -14.29 -19.42
CA GLU A 186 17.95 -15.48 -18.63
C GLU A 186 17.50 -15.35 -17.17
N TYR A 187 17.61 -14.14 -16.60
CA TYR A 187 17.30 -13.87 -15.20
C TYR A 187 15.92 -13.25 -14.97
N ASP A 188 15.11 -13.05 -16.02
CA ASP A 188 13.75 -12.52 -15.90
C ASP A 188 12.74 -13.66 -15.70
N ASN A 189 12.35 -13.90 -14.45
CA ASN A 189 11.34 -14.91 -14.10
C ASN A 189 9.89 -14.39 -14.26
N ALA A 190 9.64 -13.30 -14.98
CA ALA A 190 8.29 -12.82 -15.30
C ALA A 190 7.38 -13.90 -15.94
N PRO A 191 7.82 -14.78 -16.86
CA PRO A 191 6.96 -15.86 -17.36
C PRO A 191 6.53 -16.83 -16.26
N TYR A 192 7.41 -17.12 -15.29
CA TYR A 192 7.07 -17.99 -14.16
C TYR A 192 6.07 -17.30 -13.22
N LEU A 193 6.27 -16.02 -12.91
CA LEU A 193 5.32 -15.24 -12.12
C LEU A 193 3.95 -15.15 -12.80
N ALA A 194 3.90 -14.88 -14.11
CA ALA A 194 2.66 -14.85 -14.89
C ALA A 194 1.95 -16.22 -14.89
N ALA A 195 2.70 -17.30 -15.13
CA ALA A 195 2.18 -18.66 -15.08
C ALA A 195 1.64 -19.04 -13.69
N LEU A 196 2.34 -18.63 -12.62
CA LEU A 196 1.92 -18.88 -11.24
C LEU A 196 0.59 -18.18 -10.95
N LEU A 197 0.50 -16.88 -11.25
CA LEU A 197 -0.70 -16.07 -11.04
C LEU A 197 -1.89 -16.61 -11.86
N HIS A 198 -1.64 -17.06 -13.09
CA HIS A 198 -2.67 -17.71 -13.91
C HIS A 198 -3.15 -19.03 -13.28
N THR A 199 -2.22 -19.90 -12.86
CA THR A 199 -2.52 -21.24 -12.34
C THR A 199 -3.29 -21.21 -11.02
N ILE A 200 -3.05 -20.22 -10.14
CA ILE A 200 -3.80 -20.07 -8.88
C ILE A 200 -5.20 -19.48 -9.07
N GLY A 201 -5.51 -18.97 -10.26
CA GLY A 201 -6.80 -18.40 -10.63
C GLY A 201 -6.97 -16.92 -10.28
N PRO A 202 -7.88 -16.20 -10.97
CA PRO A 202 -7.92 -14.74 -10.98
C PRO A 202 -8.20 -14.11 -9.61
N LYS A 203 -9.03 -14.75 -8.78
CA LYS A 203 -9.35 -14.25 -7.43
C LYS A 203 -8.13 -14.27 -6.51
N LYS A 204 -7.37 -15.38 -6.48
CA LYS A 204 -6.16 -15.51 -5.66
C LYS A 204 -5.02 -14.68 -6.24
N ALA A 205 -4.89 -14.66 -7.56
CA ALA A 205 -3.93 -13.82 -8.27
C ALA A 205 -4.10 -12.34 -7.94
N LYS A 206 -5.34 -11.84 -7.93
CA LYS A 206 -5.63 -10.45 -7.54
C LYS A 206 -5.10 -10.13 -6.14
N LYS A 207 -5.35 -11.01 -5.17
CA LYS A 207 -4.85 -10.86 -3.78
C LYS A 207 -3.33 -10.93 -3.67
N VAL A 208 -2.70 -11.84 -4.41
CA VAL A 208 -1.23 -11.91 -4.48
C VAL A 208 -0.66 -10.61 -5.05
N LYS A 209 -1.24 -10.09 -6.15
CA LYS A 209 -0.84 -8.80 -6.73
C LYS A 209 -1.01 -7.66 -5.72
N HIS A 210 -2.13 -7.61 -4.99
CA HIS A 210 -2.32 -6.61 -3.94
C HIS A 210 -1.23 -6.68 -2.88
N CYS A 211 -0.85 -7.90 -2.47
CA CYS A 211 0.24 -8.10 -1.50
C CYS A 211 1.56 -7.52 -1.98
N ILE A 212 1.89 -7.71 -3.26
CA ILE A 212 3.10 -7.19 -3.88
C ILE A 212 3.06 -5.66 -3.97
N LEU A 213 1.95 -5.12 -4.49
CA LEU A 213 1.82 -3.70 -4.83
C LEU A 213 1.68 -2.79 -3.60
N ASN A 214 1.17 -3.30 -2.47
CA ASN A 214 1.13 -2.53 -1.22
C ASN A 214 2.50 -2.28 -0.58
N LYS A 215 3.62 -2.71 -1.20
CA LYS A 215 4.97 -2.64 -0.60
C LYS A 215 5.07 -3.39 0.75
N HIS A 216 4.29 -4.45 0.88
CA HIS A 216 4.20 -5.29 2.09
C HIS A 216 4.83 -6.67 1.89
N MET A 217 5.51 -6.88 0.76
CA MET A 217 6.36 -8.05 0.53
C MET A 217 7.73 -7.76 1.13
N LEU A 218 8.15 -8.59 2.07
CA LEU A 218 9.45 -8.49 2.73
C LEU A 218 10.36 -9.63 2.31
N LEU A 219 11.67 -9.41 2.39
CA LEU A 219 12.70 -10.43 2.37
C LEU A 219 13.20 -10.64 3.80
N GLY A 220 12.92 -11.83 4.33
CA GLY A 220 13.47 -12.30 5.60
C GLY A 220 14.83 -12.95 5.37
N PHE A 221 15.82 -12.55 6.15
CA PHE A 221 17.18 -13.10 6.08
C PHE A 221 17.86 -13.11 7.45
N ASP A 222 18.80 -14.04 7.62
CA ASP A 222 19.70 -14.09 8.76
C ASP A 222 21.08 -13.60 8.33
N SER A 223 21.74 -12.76 9.12
CA SER A 223 23.12 -12.38 8.82
C SER A 223 23.88 -12.03 10.09
N ARG A 224 25.06 -12.64 10.25
CA ARG A 224 25.97 -12.36 11.38
C ARG A 224 26.70 -11.04 11.18
N THR A 225 27.13 -10.78 9.95
CA THR A 225 27.79 -9.54 9.49
C THR A 225 26.89 -8.31 9.67
N TYR A 226 25.58 -8.52 9.76
CA TYR A 226 24.59 -7.45 9.85
C TYR A 226 24.62 -6.63 11.15
N LYS A 227 25.05 -7.23 12.26
CA LYS A 227 24.88 -6.64 13.60
C LYS A 227 25.61 -5.31 13.78
N ASN A 228 26.60 -5.01 12.95
CA ASN A 228 27.54 -3.91 13.18
C ASN A 228 27.34 -2.69 12.29
N VAL A 229 26.38 -2.68 11.36
CA VAL A 229 26.32 -1.60 10.37
C VAL A 229 25.26 -0.55 10.73
N PRO A 230 25.67 0.71 10.99
CA PRO A 230 24.76 1.79 11.37
C PRO A 230 23.96 2.35 10.17
N LYS A 231 22.76 2.90 10.48
CA LYS A 231 21.83 3.63 9.57
C LYS A 231 21.20 2.78 8.46
N ARG A 232 20.10 2.09 8.75
CA ARG A 232 19.48 1.18 7.76
C ARG A 232 17.96 1.20 7.78
N GLU A 233 17.39 0.94 6.60
CA GLU A 233 15.96 0.75 6.32
C GLU A 233 15.52 -0.71 6.54
N ASP A 234 16.21 -1.50 7.36
CA ASP A 234 15.73 -2.81 7.76
C ASP A 234 15.06 -2.74 9.13
N THR A 235 14.24 -3.74 9.42
CA THR A 235 13.65 -3.89 10.73
C THR A 235 13.86 -5.30 11.24
N ARG A 236 14.33 -5.41 12.48
CA ARG A 236 14.35 -6.70 13.18
C ARG A 236 12.95 -7.27 13.27
N THR A 237 12.82 -8.56 13.00
CA THR A 237 11.53 -9.25 13.01
C THR A 237 10.81 -9.12 14.35
N GLU A 238 11.54 -9.05 15.47
CA GLU A 238 10.96 -8.84 16.82
C GLU A 238 10.16 -7.54 16.97
N ASN A 239 10.40 -6.55 16.11
CA ASN A 239 9.78 -5.23 16.18
C ASN A 239 8.54 -5.10 15.27
N ILE A 240 8.25 -6.09 14.44
CA ILE A 240 7.12 -6.07 13.49
C ILE A 240 6.33 -7.37 13.53
N SER A 241 5.02 -7.30 13.29
CA SER A 241 4.23 -8.52 13.02
C SER A 241 4.40 -8.87 11.56
N VAL A 242 4.87 -10.08 11.26
CA VAL A 242 5.13 -10.54 9.89
C VAL A 242 4.71 -11.99 9.75
N THR A 243 4.22 -12.36 8.56
CA THR A 243 3.78 -13.72 8.25
C THR A 243 4.54 -14.28 7.07
N GLY A 244 4.45 -15.59 6.84
CA GLY A 244 5.08 -16.24 5.70
C GLY A 244 6.40 -16.92 6.04
N PRO A 245 7.03 -17.56 5.03
CA PRO A 245 8.18 -18.43 5.25
C PRO A 245 9.44 -17.71 5.74
N GLY A 246 9.57 -16.39 5.54
CA GLY A 246 10.68 -15.59 6.05
C GLY A 246 10.43 -14.95 7.41
N ALA A 247 9.28 -15.20 8.04
CA ALA A 247 8.94 -14.64 9.35
C ALA A 247 9.81 -15.18 10.51
N GLU A 248 10.52 -16.29 10.29
CA GLU A 248 11.44 -16.86 11.29
C GLU A 248 12.83 -16.24 11.25
N CYS A 249 13.15 -15.45 10.22
CA CYS A 249 14.45 -14.80 10.06
C CYS A 249 14.64 -13.64 11.06
N GLU A 250 15.89 -13.31 11.40
CA GLU A 250 16.23 -12.24 12.35
C GLU A 250 15.87 -10.84 11.81
N TYR A 251 16.04 -10.62 10.51
CA TYR A 251 15.88 -9.32 9.85
C TYR A 251 14.88 -9.37 8.70
N GLN A 252 14.28 -8.22 8.42
CA GLN A 252 13.31 -8.02 7.34
C GLN A 252 13.70 -6.76 6.54
N SER A 253 13.69 -6.88 5.22
CA SER A 253 13.89 -5.76 4.29
C SER A 253 12.74 -5.68 3.28
N ASN A 254 12.37 -4.48 2.86
CA ASN A 254 11.31 -4.27 1.87
C ASN A 254 11.82 -4.61 0.46
N ILE A 255 11.06 -5.39 -0.32
CA ILE A 255 11.36 -5.60 -1.74
C ILE A 255 10.35 -4.87 -2.61
N GLN A 256 10.87 -4.06 -3.53
CA GLN A 256 10.08 -3.36 -4.53
C GLN A 256 9.35 -4.34 -5.45
N ALA A 257 8.13 -3.99 -5.87
CA ALA A 257 7.26 -4.83 -6.67
C ALA A 257 7.91 -5.26 -8.00
N GLU A 258 8.64 -4.34 -8.64
CA GLU A 258 9.33 -4.54 -9.92
C GLU A 258 10.47 -5.55 -9.81
N ASN A 259 11.04 -5.72 -8.62
CA ASN A 259 12.19 -6.58 -8.37
C ASN A 259 11.78 -8.04 -8.08
N ILE A 260 10.50 -8.29 -7.76
CA ILE A 260 10.01 -9.63 -7.42
C ILE A 260 10.20 -10.64 -8.57
N ARG A 261 10.11 -10.19 -9.83
CA ARG A 261 10.32 -11.08 -10.99
C ARG A 261 11.76 -11.57 -11.16
N TYR A 262 12.74 -11.01 -10.46
CA TYR A 262 14.13 -11.52 -10.51
C TYR A 262 14.43 -12.51 -9.39
N LEU A 263 13.51 -12.66 -8.43
CA LEU A 263 13.64 -13.70 -7.43
C LEU A 263 13.66 -15.08 -8.09
N LYS A 264 14.36 -16.01 -7.45
CA LYS A 264 14.39 -17.39 -7.92
C LYS A 264 12.98 -18.00 -7.94
N THR A 265 12.76 -18.92 -8.87
CA THR A 265 11.44 -19.56 -9.05
C THR A 265 10.92 -20.20 -7.76
N GLU A 266 11.80 -20.76 -6.92
CA GLU A 266 11.45 -21.29 -5.60
C GLU A 266 10.89 -20.22 -4.65
N MET A 267 11.50 -19.04 -4.62
CA MET A 267 11.01 -17.91 -3.82
C MET A 267 9.69 -17.37 -4.38
N ILE A 268 9.58 -17.22 -5.71
CA ILE A 268 8.34 -16.80 -6.37
C ILE A 268 7.21 -17.79 -6.07
N SER A 269 7.49 -19.09 -6.04
CA SER A 269 6.50 -20.12 -5.73
C SER A 269 5.91 -19.97 -4.33
N LYS A 270 6.69 -19.47 -3.36
CA LYS A 270 6.23 -19.21 -1.99
C LYS A 270 5.26 -18.03 -1.91
N ILE A 271 5.34 -17.05 -2.84
CA ILE A 271 4.42 -15.91 -2.91
C ILE A 271 2.97 -16.38 -3.04
N ARG A 272 2.72 -17.56 -3.61
CA ARG A 272 1.36 -18.10 -3.76
C ARG A 272 0.58 -18.17 -2.44
N THR A 273 1.22 -18.25 -1.27
CA THR A 273 0.51 -18.36 0.01
C THR A 273 0.12 -16.99 0.58
N SER A 274 0.57 -15.88 -0.04
CA SER A 274 0.32 -14.52 0.43
C SER A 274 -1.14 -14.07 0.24
N TYR A 275 -1.95 -14.76 -0.60
CA TYR A 275 -3.36 -14.42 -0.77
C TYR A 275 -4.19 -14.52 0.52
N ASN A 276 -3.68 -15.20 1.55
CA ASN A 276 -4.34 -15.32 2.85
C ASN A 276 -4.21 -14.08 3.73
N VAL A 277 -3.29 -13.17 3.40
CA VAL A 277 -2.99 -11.97 4.22
C VAL A 277 -3.81 -10.74 3.77
N ASP A 278 -4.45 -10.85 2.62
CA ASP A 278 -5.34 -9.83 2.03
C ASP A 278 -6.64 -9.68 2.85
N ASN A 279 -6.90 -8.46 3.32
CA ASN A 279 -8.06 -8.13 4.15
C ASN A 279 -8.95 -7.09 3.48
N ILE A 280 -10.23 -7.41 3.35
CA ILE A 280 -11.22 -6.54 2.74
C ILE A 280 -11.61 -5.43 3.74
N SER A 281 -11.64 -4.19 3.27
CA SER A 281 -11.87 -2.99 4.10
C SER A 281 -13.35 -2.73 4.39
N TYR A 282 -14.07 -3.71 4.94
CA TYR A 282 -15.51 -3.58 5.24
C TYR A 282 -15.79 -2.49 6.30
N ILE A 283 -14.94 -2.39 7.32
CA ILE A 283 -15.09 -1.40 8.41
C ILE A 283 -14.92 0.00 7.86
N GLU A 284 -13.86 0.25 7.08
CA GLU A 284 -13.60 1.54 6.47
C GLU A 284 -14.72 1.92 5.50
N THR A 285 -15.22 0.96 4.71
CA THR A 285 -16.36 1.19 3.80
C THR A 285 -17.61 1.61 4.57
N PHE A 286 -17.92 0.92 5.67
CA PHE A 286 -19.06 1.27 6.52
C PHE A 286 -18.90 2.67 7.14
N ILE A 287 -17.73 2.99 7.69
CA ILE A 287 -17.43 4.30 8.28
C ILE A 287 -17.63 5.41 7.26
N THR A 288 -17.13 5.23 6.04
CA THR A 288 -17.27 6.22 4.96
C THR A 288 -18.72 6.42 4.55
N ILE A 289 -19.54 5.37 4.51
CA ILE A 289 -20.97 5.49 4.24
C ILE A 289 -21.64 6.31 5.35
N VAL A 290 -21.36 6.02 6.62
CA VAL A 290 -21.90 6.78 7.77
C VAL A 290 -21.46 8.24 7.71
N GLN A 291 -20.19 8.50 7.43
CA GLN A 291 -19.64 9.86 7.29
C GLN A 291 -20.29 10.62 6.13
N LEU A 292 -20.52 9.96 4.99
CA LEU A 292 -21.21 10.55 3.84
C LEU A 292 -22.64 10.99 4.21
N PHE A 293 -23.41 10.12 4.89
CA PHE A 293 -24.75 10.45 5.36
C PHE A 293 -24.73 11.60 6.37
N PHE A 294 -23.82 11.55 7.34
CA PHE A 294 -23.65 12.60 8.34
C PHE A 294 -23.35 13.96 7.69
N THR A 295 -22.33 14.03 6.84
CA THR A 295 -21.96 15.27 6.14
C THR A 295 -23.09 15.79 5.27
N THR A 296 -23.84 14.90 4.59
CA THR A 296 -24.98 15.32 3.78
C THR A 296 -26.07 15.98 4.63
N ILE A 297 -26.39 15.40 5.79
CA ILE A 297 -27.39 15.95 6.72
C ILE A 297 -26.94 17.32 7.24
N GLU A 298 -25.70 17.44 7.72
CA GLU A 298 -25.15 18.70 8.25
C GLU A 298 -25.01 19.79 7.18
N CYS A 299 -24.73 19.42 5.93
CA CYS A 299 -24.70 20.37 4.80
C CYS A 299 -26.11 20.78 4.33
N MET A 300 -27.13 19.96 4.56
CA MET A 300 -28.53 20.29 4.25
C MET A 300 -29.18 21.19 5.30
N ASP A 301 -28.73 21.12 6.57
CA ASP A 301 -29.14 22.09 7.57
C ASP A 301 -28.73 23.49 7.10
N ILE A 302 -29.64 24.47 7.19
CA ILE A 302 -29.40 25.84 6.76
C ILE A 302 -28.47 26.55 7.75
N ASN A 303 -28.47 26.13 9.00
CA ASN A 303 -27.72 26.76 10.08
C ASN A 303 -26.24 26.38 10.05
N GLY A 304 -25.35 27.32 10.38
CA GLY A 304 -23.92 27.06 10.50
C GLY A 304 -23.10 27.55 9.30
N ASN A 305 -21.87 27.95 9.60
CA ASN A 305 -21.03 28.69 8.68
C ASN A 305 -20.64 27.81 7.48
N LYS A 306 -20.91 28.26 6.27
CA LYS A 306 -20.62 27.49 5.04
C LYS A 306 -19.14 27.14 4.90
N TRP A 307 -18.22 27.98 5.38
CA TRP A 307 -16.78 27.69 5.35
C TRP A 307 -16.39 26.58 6.33
N ALA A 308 -17.04 26.47 7.49
CA ALA A 308 -16.83 25.34 8.39
C ALA A 308 -17.38 24.03 7.79
N LYS A 309 -18.54 24.09 7.13
CA LYS A 309 -19.11 22.95 6.38
C LYS A 309 -18.22 22.51 5.22
N LEU A 310 -17.52 23.43 4.57
CA LEU A 310 -16.56 23.11 3.51
C LEU A 310 -15.47 22.15 4.01
N ILE A 311 -14.96 22.33 5.24
CA ILE A 311 -13.97 21.43 5.83
C ILE A 311 -14.52 20.00 5.87
N MET A 312 -15.77 19.82 6.31
CA MET A 312 -16.43 18.51 6.35
C MET A 312 -16.57 17.89 4.95
N ILE A 313 -16.94 18.69 3.94
CA ILE A 313 -17.04 18.23 2.55
C ILE A 313 -15.69 17.72 2.07
N VAL A 314 -14.60 18.45 2.34
CA VAL A 314 -13.24 18.05 1.95
C VAL A 314 -12.84 16.73 2.61
N TYR A 315 -13.01 16.58 3.93
CA TYR A 315 -12.71 15.31 4.61
C TYR A 315 -13.58 14.15 4.13
N THR A 316 -14.84 14.42 3.79
CA THR A 316 -15.76 13.39 3.28
C THR A 316 -15.32 12.93 1.90
N ALA A 317 -15.01 13.86 0.99
CA ALA A 317 -14.49 13.54 -0.34
C ALA A 317 -13.19 12.73 -0.25
N MET A 318 -12.28 13.12 0.64
CA MET A 318 -11.05 12.40 0.90
C MET A 318 -11.31 10.98 1.43
N SER A 319 -12.25 10.80 2.35
CA SER A 319 -12.61 9.49 2.92
C SER A 319 -13.21 8.56 1.86
N VAL A 320 -14.01 9.12 0.94
CA VAL A 320 -14.51 8.38 -0.23
C VAL A 320 -13.37 7.92 -1.13
N ILE A 321 -12.41 8.80 -1.46
CA ILE A 321 -11.27 8.45 -2.31
C ILE A 321 -10.37 7.41 -1.62
N GLN A 322 -10.09 7.57 -0.32
CA GLN A 322 -9.32 6.61 0.48
C GLN A 322 -10.00 5.23 0.52
N THR A 323 -11.31 5.20 0.76
CA THR A 323 -12.10 3.96 0.75
C THR A 323 -12.11 3.31 -0.62
N LEU A 324 -12.26 4.10 -1.69
CA LEU A 324 -12.18 3.61 -3.06
C LEU A 324 -10.81 2.96 -3.32
N SER A 325 -9.72 3.59 -2.87
CA SER A 325 -8.38 3.00 -2.97
C SER A 325 -8.29 1.67 -2.23
N LEU A 326 -8.93 1.55 -1.05
CA LEU A 326 -8.95 0.32 -0.24
C LEU A 326 -9.81 -0.79 -0.86
N VAL A 327 -10.83 -0.44 -1.66
CA VAL A 327 -11.65 -1.41 -2.41
C VAL A 327 -10.89 -1.88 -3.67
N ILE A 328 -10.17 -0.97 -4.32
CA ILE A 328 -9.39 -1.27 -5.52
C ILE A 328 -8.15 -2.09 -5.17
N LEU A 329 -7.34 -1.60 -4.23
CA LEU A 329 -6.16 -2.23 -3.66
C LEU A 329 -6.43 -2.51 -2.18
N HIS A 330 -6.78 -3.75 -1.86
CA HIS A 330 -7.09 -4.13 -0.47
C HIS A 330 -5.92 -3.85 0.47
N LYS A 331 -6.22 -3.55 1.73
CA LYS A 331 -5.20 -3.50 2.78
C LYS A 331 -4.77 -4.92 3.16
N GLN A 332 -3.67 -5.00 3.89
CA GLN A 332 -3.23 -6.25 4.50
C GLN A 332 -3.22 -6.12 6.01
N THR A 333 -3.45 -7.24 6.70
CA THR A 333 -3.33 -7.26 8.16
C THR A 333 -1.88 -7.14 8.59
N GLU A 334 -0.99 -7.83 7.87
CA GLU A 334 0.42 -7.96 8.19
C GLU A 334 1.23 -8.03 6.89
N PRO A 335 2.51 -7.62 6.88
CA PRO A 335 3.40 -7.90 5.77
C PRO A 335 3.66 -9.42 5.61
N PHE A 336 3.97 -9.82 4.38
CA PHE A 336 4.31 -11.20 4.03
C PHE A 336 5.80 -11.29 3.68
N SER A 337 6.54 -12.10 4.42
CA SER A 337 7.98 -12.27 4.26
C SER A 337 8.34 -13.55 3.51
N LEU A 338 9.19 -13.39 2.51
CA LEU A 338 9.86 -14.47 1.80
C LEU A 338 11.21 -14.77 2.46
N HIS A 339 11.47 -16.05 2.72
CA HIS A 339 12.80 -16.48 3.15
C HIS A 339 13.79 -16.33 1.99
N TYR A 340 14.73 -15.41 2.14
CA TYR A 340 15.88 -15.23 1.26
C TYR A 340 16.93 -16.29 1.61
N ASN A 341 16.97 -17.37 0.81
CA ASN A 341 17.84 -18.52 1.05
C ASN A 341 18.95 -18.69 0.01
N GLU A 342 18.93 -17.90 -1.06
CA GLU A 342 19.87 -18.04 -2.16
C GLU A 342 20.02 -16.71 -2.92
N ASP A 343 21.26 -16.34 -3.25
CA ASP A 343 21.52 -15.03 -3.84
C ASP A 343 21.08 -14.92 -5.30
N VAL A 344 20.67 -13.72 -5.72
CA VAL A 344 20.27 -13.43 -7.11
C VAL A 344 21.41 -12.71 -7.84
N PRO A 345 21.80 -13.17 -9.04
CA PRO A 345 22.85 -12.54 -9.86
C PRO A 345 22.36 -11.21 -10.48
N TRP A 346 22.22 -10.16 -9.67
CA TRP A 346 21.60 -8.89 -10.10
C TRP A 346 22.48 -8.05 -11.02
N LYS A 347 23.80 -8.26 -11.01
CA LYS A 347 24.71 -7.59 -11.94
C LYS A 347 24.50 -8.09 -13.36
N GLU A 348 24.29 -9.39 -13.50
CA GLU A 348 23.92 -10.02 -14.75
C GLU A 348 22.56 -9.52 -15.22
N VAL A 349 21.58 -9.37 -14.32
CA VAL A 349 20.28 -8.73 -14.60
C VAL A 349 20.45 -7.30 -15.13
N LEU A 350 21.33 -6.49 -14.53
CA LEU A 350 21.62 -5.13 -14.98
C LEU A 350 22.17 -5.10 -16.41
N VAL A 351 23.17 -5.96 -16.68
CA VAL A 351 23.82 -6.07 -18.00
C VAL A 351 22.79 -6.47 -19.06
N GLU A 352 21.94 -7.46 -18.78
CA GLU A 352 20.87 -7.88 -19.70
C GLU A 352 19.84 -6.77 -19.96
N ARG A 353 19.69 -5.81 -19.04
CA ARG A 353 18.80 -4.66 -19.19
C ARG A 353 19.38 -3.49 -19.95
N GLY A 354 20.70 -3.46 -20.16
CA GLY A 354 21.38 -2.22 -20.53
C GLY A 354 21.19 -1.13 -19.46
N ALA A 355 20.89 -1.53 -18.23
CA ALA A 355 20.74 -0.60 -17.12
C ALA A 355 22.13 -0.14 -16.68
N LYS A 356 22.27 1.15 -16.39
CA LYS A 356 23.52 1.68 -15.83
C LYS A 356 23.63 1.24 -14.38
N GLU A 357 24.86 0.96 -13.95
CA GLU A 357 25.11 0.73 -12.53
C GLU A 357 24.72 2.01 -11.77
N PRO A 358 23.94 1.90 -10.68
CA PRO A 358 23.51 3.07 -9.93
C PRO A 358 24.71 3.86 -9.41
N SER A 359 24.55 5.19 -9.36
CA SER A 359 25.57 6.14 -8.87
C SER A 359 26.15 5.68 -7.53
N GLU A 360 27.47 5.86 -7.33
CA GLU A 360 28.16 5.46 -6.10
C GLU A 360 27.66 6.18 -4.84
N GLU A 361 26.88 7.26 -4.99
CA GLU A 361 26.41 8.12 -3.89
C GLU A 361 25.46 7.41 -2.90
N ALA A 362 24.86 6.27 -3.27
CA ALA A 362 23.95 5.50 -2.42
C ALA A 362 24.58 4.22 -1.81
N LYS A 363 25.91 4.16 -1.70
CA LYS A 363 26.60 2.97 -1.18
C LYS A 363 26.50 2.88 0.34
N ILE A 364 26.03 1.74 0.85
CA ILE A 364 26.22 1.37 2.26
C ILE A 364 27.67 0.90 2.39
N ASP A 365 28.50 1.70 3.06
CA ASP A 365 29.89 1.31 3.36
C ASP A 365 29.89 0.18 4.40
N LEU A 366 30.11 -1.04 3.93
CA LEU A 366 30.51 -2.17 4.76
C LEU A 366 31.97 -1.95 5.16
N ALA A 367 32.28 -2.05 6.46
CA ALA A 367 33.63 -1.86 6.95
C ALA A 367 34.57 -2.94 6.37
N ASP A 368 35.77 -2.55 5.96
CA ASP A 368 36.76 -3.48 5.38
C ASP A 368 37.15 -4.61 6.34
N GLU A 369 37.04 -4.39 7.66
CA GLU A 369 37.27 -5.40 8.70
C GLU A 369 36.26 -6.57 8.62
N ASP A 370 35.03 -6.31 8.18
CA ASP A 370 34.02 -7.36 7.97
C ASP A 370 34.30 -8.17 6.68
N ILE A 371 35.12 -7.65 5.77
CA ILE A 371 35.45 -8.28 4.48
C ILE A 371 36.65 -9.23 4.63
N GLU A 372 37.65 -8.90 5.46
CA GLU A 372 38.85 -9.75 5.61
C GLU A 372 38.57 -11.07 6.37
N GLU A 373 37.67 -11.09 7.36
CA GLU A 373 37.29 -12.35 8.04
C GLU A 373 36.52 -13.34 7.14
N THR A 374 35.96 -12.86 6.03
CA THR A 374 35.17 -13.69 5.10
C THR A 374 36.02 -14.37 4.02
N SER A 375 37.25 -13.94 3.78
CA SER A 375 38.07 -14.46 2.67
C SER A 375 38.50 -15.93 2.81
N ASP A 376 38.81 -16.41 4.02
CA ASP A 376 39.44 -17.74 4.19
C ASP A 376 38.50 -18.86 4.67
N CYS A 377 37.27 -18.55 5.11
CA CYS A 377 36.29 -19.53 5.60
C CYS A 377 35.11 -19.79 4.63
N PHE A 378 35.03 -19.05 3.52
CA PHE A 378 33.83 -18.99 2.67
C PHE A 378 33.56 -20.19 1.76
N LYS A 379 34.45 -21.18 1.71
CA LYS A 379 34.25 -22.36 0.86
C LYS A 379 33.28 -23.41 1.42
N LYS A 380 32.67 -23.21 2.59
CA LYS A 380 31.88 -24.30 3.20
C LYS A 380 30.53 -23.96 3.81
N HIS A 381 30.14 -22.71 4.03
CA HIS A 381 28.82 -22.41 4.59
C HIS A 381 28.08 -21.37 3.74
N GLN A 382 26.92 -21.80 3.23
CA GLN A 382 25.81 -21.05 2.63
C GLN A 382 25.27 -19.88 3.49
N SER A 383 25.93 -19.50 4.58
CA SER A 383 25.30 -18.79 5.70
C SER A 383 25.38 -17.27 5.69
N ASP A 384 26.16 -16.65 4.80
CA ASP A 384 26.19 -15.18 4.68
C ASP A 384 25.68 -14.76 3.31
N LEU A 385 24.35 -14.80 3.15
CA LEU A 385 23.62 -14.33 1.96
C LEU A 385 23.67 -12.80 1.81
N PHE A 386 24.13 -12.10 2.85
CA PHE A 386 24.34 -10.67 2.86
C PHE A 386 25.83 -10.34 2.75
N TYR A 387 26.27 -9.96 1.55
CA TYR A 387 27.62 -9.51 1.27
C TYR A 387 27.61 -8.33 0.28
N LYS A 388 28.72 -7.59 0.21
CA LYS A 388 28.87 -6.46 -0.72
C LYS A 388 28.59 -6.93 -2.14
N ASN A 389 27.66 -6.27 -2.83
CA ASN A 389 27.17 -6.66 -4.16
C ASN A 389 26.29 -7.92 -4.23
N SER A 390 25.71 -8.40 -3.14
CA SER A 390 24.58 -9.35 -3.20
C SER A 390 23.30 -8.65 -3.67
N PHE A 391 22.31 -9.39 -4.16
CA PHE A 391 21.01 -8.79 -4.49
C PHE A 391 20.28 -8.29 -3.24
N LEU A 392 20.48 -8.94 -2.09
CA LEU A 392 19.97 -8.45 -0.83
C LEU A 392 20.58 -7.08 -0.46
N HIS A 393 21.88 -6.89 -0.68
CA HIS A 393 22.53 -5.59 -0.52
C HIS A 393 21.92 -4.54 -1.46
N PHE A 394 21.68 -4.91 -2.72
CA PHE A 394 21.01 -4.05 -3.70
C PHE A 394 19.61 -3.63 -3.24
N VAL A 395 18.82 -4.57 -2.71
CA VAL A 395 17.47 -4.30 -2.16
C VAL A 395 17.53 -3.36 -0.96
N MET A 396 18.48 -3.59 -0.05
CA MET A 396 18.64 -2.75 1.14
C MET A 396 19.16 -1.34 0.87
N GLU A 397 19.89 -1.15 -0.21
CA GLU A 397 20.27 0.18 -0.70
C GLU A 397 19.09 0.87 -1.41
N ASN A 398 17.89 0.26 -1.39
CA ASN A 398 16.66 0.73 -2.04
C ASN A 398 16.90 1.08 -3.52
N ARG A 399 17.76 0.32 -4.20
CA ARG A 399 18.15 0.57 -5.58
C ARG A 399 17.08 0.09 -6.55
N TYR A 400 16.93 0.84 -7.64
CA TYR A 400 16.01 0.54 -8.73
C TYR A 400 16.77 0.05 -9.96
N LEU A 401 16.24 -0.98 -10.62
CA LEU A 401 16.74 -1.42 -11.93
C LEU A 401 16.17 -0.51 -13.02
N GLU A 402 16.73 0.70 -13.17
CA GLU A 402 16.30 1.66 -14.19
C GLU A 402 16.49 1.08 -15.61
N ALA A 403 15.38 0.87 -16.33
CA ALA A 403 15.44 0.51 -17.74
C ALA A 403 15.70 1.76 -18.59
N GLU A 404 16.64 1.68 -19.54
CA GLU A 404 17.15 2.82 -20.31
C GLU A 404 16.08 3.47 -21.23
N SER A 405 14.99 2.78 -21.59
CA SER A 405 14.00 3.28 -22.57
C SER A 405 12.55 3.41 -22.09
N ASP A 406 12.13 2.70 -21.04
CA ASP A 406 10.72 2.67 -20.57
C ASP A 406 10.49 3.42 -19.25
N SER A 407 11.58 3.90 -18.61
CA SER A 407 11.58 4.57 -17.30
C SER A 407 10.99 5.98 -17.30
N ILE A 408 10.84 6.60 -18.48
CA ILE A 408 10.22 7.93 -18.59
C ILE A 408 8.76 7.88 -18.12
N LEU A 409 8.05 6.75 -18.26
CA LEU A 409 6.65 6.68 -17.81
C LEU A 409 6.49 6.37 -16.31
N THR A 410 7.43 5.64 -15.70
CA THR A 410 7.31 5.16 -14.32
C THR A 410 8.00 6.05 -13.29
N ASN A 411 9.17 6.63 -13.60
CA ASN A 411 9.82 7.56 -12.67
C ASN A 411 9.23 8.98 -12.76
N TYR A 412 8.74 9.37 -13.95
CA TYR A 412 7.97 10.61 -14.07
C TYR A 412 6.64 10.49 -13.32
N SER A 413 6.05 9.29 -13.17
CA SER A 413 4.74 9.16 -12.54
C SER A 413 4.72 9.47 -11.05
N GLU A 414 5.72 9.11 -10.23
CA GLU A 414 5.58 9.31 -8.77
C GLU A 414 5.60 10.80 -8.39
N SER A 415 6.63 11.54 -8.82
CA SER A 415 6.71 12.99 -8.53
C SER A 415 5.61 13.79 -9.22
N THR A 416 5.22 13.44 -10.45
CA THR A 416 4.12 14.14 -11.12
C THR A 416 2.75 13.78 -10.59
N THR A 417 2.54 12.55 -10.12
CA THR A 417 1.29 12.15 -9.46
C THR A 417 1.15 12.86 -8.14
N ILE A 418 2.22 12.94 -7.33
CA ILE A 418 2.23 13.73 -6.09
C ILE A 418 1.91 15.20 -6.40
N ALA A 419 2.59 15.81 -7.36
CA ALA A 419 2.32 17.20 -7.74
C ALA A 419 0.87 17.38 -8.22
N PHE A 420 0.39 16.50 -9.12
CA PHE A 420 -0.97 16.55 -9.64
C PHE A 420 -2.02 16.37 -8.54
N CYS A 421 -1.80 15.47 -7.58
CA CYS A 421 -2.70 15.26 -6.45
C CYS A 421 -2.70 16.44 -5.49
N LEU A 422 -1.54 17.06 -5.25
CA LEU A 422 -1.44 18.28 -4.44
C LEU A 422 -2.18 19.44 -5.11
N PHE A 423 -1.85 19.76 -6.36
CA PHE A 423 -2.49 20.85 -7.10
C PHE A 423 -3.97 20.58 -7.36
N GLY A 424 -4.32 19.36 -7.73
CA GLY A 424 -5.70 18.93 -7.96
C GLY A 424 -6.54 18.94 -6.69
N GLY A 425 -5.99 18.48 -5.57
CA GLY A 425 -6.66 18.52 -4.27
C GLY A 425 -6.87 19.95 -3.76
N MET A 426 -5.87 20.82 -3.91
CA MET A 426 -5.99 22.24 -3.58
C MET A 426 -7.00 22.95 -4.49
N ALA A 427 -6.88 22.78 -5.81
CA ALA A 427 -7.79 23.38 -6.78
C ALA A 427 -9.24 22.91 -6.57
N GLY A 428 -9.45 21.61 -6.35
CA GLY A 428 -10.75 21.04 -6.02
C GLY A 428 -11.35 21.65 -4.76
N SER A 429 -10.55 21.78 -3.70
CA SER A 429 -11.00 22.41 -2.43
C SER A 429 -11.36 23.88 -2.61
N LEU A 430 -10.57 24.64 -3.39
CA LEU A 430 -10.86 26.04 -3.71
C LEU A 430 -12.13 26.19 -4.57
N LEU A 431 -12.38 25.28 -5.50
CA LEU A 431 -13.62 25.27 -6.29
C LEU A 431 -14.86 25.04 -5.42
N ILE A 432 -14.76 24.14 -4.42
CA ILE A 432 -15.84 23.97 -3.42
C ILE A 432 -16.06 25.28 -2.63
N GLY A 433 -15.02 26.08 -2.44
CA GLY A 433 -15.12 27.42 -1.83
C GLY A 433 -16.10 28.36 -2.54
N ILE A 434 -16.40 28.15 -3.83
CA ILE A 434 -17.41 28.94 -4.55
C ILE A 434 -18.79 28.75 -3.91
N TRP A 435 -19.10 27.53 -3.47
CA TRP A 435 -20.35 27.23 -2.74
C TRP A 435 -20.38 27.89 -1.36
N ALA A 436 -19.23 27.98 -0.69
CA ALA A 436 -19.10 28.62 0.62
C ALA A 436 -19.15 30.16 0.57
N ASP A 437 -19.19 30.73 -0.62
CA ASP A 437 -19.24 32.18 -0.90
C ASP A 437 -17.99 32.94 -0.42
N TYR A 438 -17.09 33.20 -1.38
CA TYR A 438 -15.88 33.99 -1.18
C TYR A 438 -16.14 35.45 -0.80
N SER A 439 -17.36 35.97 -0.97
CA SER A 439 -17.72 37.33 -0.58
C SER A 439 -18.10 37.47 0.90
N SER A 440 -18.11 36.38 1.68
CA SER A 440 -18.45 36.44 3.12
C SER A 440 -17.48 37.28 3.95
N HIS A 441 -16.21 37.33 3.54
CA HIS A 441 -15.09 37.99 4.24
C HIS A 441 -14.97 37.64 5.74
N SER A 442 -15.46 36.46 6.13
CA SER A 442 -15.46 36.02 7.53
C SER A 442 -14.06 35.61 8.01
N VAL A 443 -13.81 35.64 9.32
CA VAL A 443 -12.57 35.12 9.91
C VAL A 443 -12.40 33.63 9.58
N VAL A 444 -13.50 32.87 9.60
CA VAL A 444 -13.55 31.43 9.27
C VAL A 444 -13.05 31.19 7.84
N GLN A 445 -13.51 32.01 6.86
CA GLN A 445 -13.04 31.94 5.48
C GLN A 445 -11.52 32.03 5.38
N TRP A 446 -10.89 33.02 6.02
CA TRP A 446 -9.44 33.19 5.94
C TRP A 446 -8.67 32.03 6.59
N ILE A 447 -9.18 31.50 7.71
CA ILE A 447 -8.57 30.34 8.36
C ILE A 447 -8.64 29.11 7.44
N VAL A 448 -9.78 28.86 6.79
CA VAL A 448 -9.96 27.73 5.88
C VAL A 448 -9.10 27.88 4.62
N LEU A 449 -8.99 29.08 4.06
CA LEU A 449 -8.11 29.33 2.91
C LEU A 449 -6.63 29.16 3.26
N ALA A 450 -6.21 29.63 4.44
CA ALA A 450 -4.85 29.40 4.93
C ALA A 450 -4.55 27.90 5.08
N TRP A 451 -5.52 27.12 5.58
CA TRP A 451 -5.41 25.66 5.67
C TRP A 451 -5.31 24.98 4.30
N ILE A 452 -6.16 25.33 3.33
CA ILE A 452 -6.14 24.75 1.98
C ILE A 452 -4.82 25.05 1.26
N LEU A 453 -4.25 26.24 1.44
CA LEU A 453 -3.04 26.68 0.74
C LEU A 453 -1.74 26.29 1.46
N SER A 454 -1.82 25.83 2.71
CA SER A 454 -0.64 25.48 3.50
C SER A 454 0.26 24.38 2.91
N PRO A 455 -0.20 23.39 2.09
CA PRO A 455 0.68 22.41 1.47
C PRO A 455 1.77 23.06 0.59
N MET A 456 1.52 24.28 0.08
CA MET A 456 2.52 25.03 -0.67
C MET A 456 3.76 25.39 0.15
N LEU A 457 3.63 25.53 1.48
CA LEU A 457 4.77 25.79 2.36
C LEU A 457 5.67 24.56 2.47
N ILE A 458 5.09 23.35 2.51
CA ILE A 458 5.85 22.10 2.49
C ILE A 458 6.57 21.96 1.15
N LEU A 459 5.85 22.19 0.04
CA LEU A 459 6.42 22.12 -1.30
C LEU A 459 7.59 23.11 -1.47
N LEU A 460 7.43 24.34 -0.98
CA LEU A 460 8.49 25.34 -0.99
C LEU A 460 9.68 24.87 -0.14
N GLY A 461 9.43 24.29 1.04
CA GLY A 461 10.45 23.71 1.90
C GLY A 461 11.24 22.61 1.20
N THR A 462 10.58 21.68 0.51
CA THR A 462 11.24 20.60 -0.25
C THR A 462 12.02 21.12 -1.45
N ILE A 463 11.56 22.19 -2.11
CA ILE A 463 12.29 22.82 -3.20
C ILE A 463 13.56 23.50 -2.68
N ILE A 464 13.45 24.27 -1.59
CA ILE A 464 14.59 24.95 -0.95
C ILE A 464 15.62 23.91 -0.48
N ASP A 465 15.16 22.81 0.09
CA ASP A 465 15.99 21.70 0.53
C ASP A 465 16.79 21.09 -0.62
N GLY A 466 16.17 20.86 -1.77
CA GLY A 466 16.85 20.37 -2.98
C GLY A 466 17.93 21.32 -3.52
N PHE A 467 17.96 22.59 -3.10
CA PHE A 467 19.04 23.54 -3.40
C PHE A 467 20.07 23.68 -2.27
N SER A 468 19.83 23.08 -1.10
CA SER A 468 20.75 23.15 0.03
C SER A 468 21.95 22.24 -0.20
N PRO A 469 23.19 22.77 -0.20
CA PRO A 469 24.38 21.93 -0.36
C PRO A 469 24.73 21.12 0.90
N ASN A 470 23.98 21.29 2.00
CA ASN A 470 24.32 20.73 3.29
C ASN A 470 23.46 19.47 3.59
N PRO A 471 24.08 18.29 3.77
CA PRO A 471 23.36 17.02 3.99
C PRO A 471 22.66 16.89 5.35
N ASP A 472 22.87 17.83 6.29
CA ASP A 472 22.16 17.88 7.58
C ASP A 472 20.72 18.44 7.47
N SER A 473 20.19 18.52 6.25
CA SER A 473 18.93 19.20 5.96
C SER A 473 17.68 18.46 6.44
N ASP A 474 17.79 17.15 6.71
CA ASP A 474 16.72 16.30 7.26
C ASP A 474 16.08 16.89 8.53
N THR A 475 16.90 17.50 9.41
CA THR A 475 16.38 18.09 10.66
C THR A 475 15.51 19.31 10.37
N PHE A 476 15.88 20.11 9.37
CA PHE A 476 15.13 21.30 8.98
C PHE A 476 13.80 20.92 8.31
N ILE A 477 13.82 19.94 7.39
CA ILE A 477 12.61 19.42 6.75
C ILE A 477 11.66 18.86 7.82
N PHE A 478 12.18 18.04 8.72
CA PHE A 478 11.38 17.46 9.81
C PHE A 478 10.74 18.54 10.69
N LEU A 479 11.51 19.56 11.10
CA LEU A 479 10.99 20.67 11.88
C LEU A 479 9.93 21.47 11.12
N SER A 480 10.16 21.72 9.83
CA SER A 480 9.20 22.41 8.96
C SER A 480 7.88 21.65 8.85
N ILE A 481 7.94 20.33 8.63
CA ILE A 481 6.77 19.45 8.62
C ILE A 481 6.03 19.55 9.96
N MET A 482 6.73 19.45 11.09
CA MET A 482 6.10 19.51 12.42
C MET A 482 5.40 20.84 12.69
N VAL A 483 6.05 21.97 12.39
CA VAL A 483 5.45 23.30 12.54
C VAL A 483 4.23 23.44 11.64
N SER A 484 4.36 23.03 10.38
CA SER A 484 3.28 23.12 9.41
C SER A 484 2.09 22.25 9.83
N VAL A 485 2.32 21.02 10.32
CA VAL A 485 1.28 20.13 10.86
C VAL A 485 0.53 20.78 12.03
N LEU A 486 1.25 21.39 12.98
CA LEU A 486 0.65 22.08 14.13
C LEU A 486 -0.19 23.29 13.72
N CYS A 487 0.32 24.10 12.79
CA CYS A 487 -0.43 25.25 12.25
C CYS A 487 -1.72 24.81 11.57
N ASN A 488 -1.68 23.75 10.74
CA ASN A 488 -2.85 23.24 10.05
C ASN A 488 -3.88 22.64 10.98
N PHE A 489 -3.44 21.85 11.96
CA PHE A 489 -4.30 21.36 13.02
C PHE A 489 -5.01 22.52 13.73
N GLY A 490 -4.25 23.57 14.09
CA GLY A 490 -4.80 24.79 14.68
C GLY A 490 -5.85 25.46 13.80
N CYS A 491 -5.62 25.58 12.48
CA CYS A 491 -6.57 26.14 11.54
C CYS A 491 -7.88 25.32 11.48
N ILE A 492 -7.80 23.99 11.41
CA ILE A 492 -9.00 23.12 11.36
C ILE A 492 -9.85 23.30 12.62
N ILE A 493 -9.22 23.23 13.80
CA ILE A 493 -9.93 23.36 15.08
C ILE A 493 -10.50 24.77 15.24
N ALA A 494 -9.72 25.82 14.93
CA ALA A 494 -10.19 27.19 15.04
C ALA A 494 -11.36 27.47 14.09
N ALA A 495 -11.26 27.09 12.81
CA ALA A 495 -12.33 27.29 11.85
C ALA A 495 -13.62 26.56 12.26
N THR A 496 -13.48 25.35 12.82
CA THR A 496 -14.63 24.60 13.34
C THR A 496 -15.26 25.32 14.54
N ILE A 497 -14.47 25.71 15.55
CA ILE A 497 -15.00 26.39 16.74
C ILE A 497 -15.67 27.72 16.36
N TYR A 498 -14.99 28.57 15.60
CA TYR A 498 -15.55 29.87 15.20
C TYR A 498 -16.78 29.72 14.30
N GLY A 499 -16.78 28.73 13.40
CA GLY A 499 -17.90 28.50 12.49
C GLY A 499 -19.20 28.05 13.15
N TYR A 500 -19.12 27.41 14.33
CA TYR A 500 -20.30 26.99 15.09
C TYR A 500 -20.69 27.97 16.21
N ILE A 501 -19.77 28.82 16.69
CA ILE A 501 -20.08 29.82 17.73
C ILE A 501 -20.73 31.07 17.13
N VAL A 502 -20.11 31.66 16.09
CA VAL A 502 -20.50 32.98 15.56
C VAL A 502 -21.92 33.00 15.00
N ASP A 503 -22.38 31.89 14.44
CA ASP A 503 -23.71 31.78 13.85
C ASP A 503 -24.83 31.76 14.90
N ASN A 504 -24.54 31.37 16.15
CA ASN A 504 -25.53 31.37 17.23
C ASN A 504 -25.78 32.78 17.81
N GLU A 505 -24.93 33.77 17.51
CA GLU A 505 -25.09 35.14 18.02
C GLU A 505 -25.92 36.03 17.07
N GLN A 506 -26.21 35.57 15.85
CA GLN A 506 -26.90 36.36 14.81
C GLN A 506 -28.36 35.94 14.56
N GLY A 507 -28.84 34.87 15.20
CA GLY A 507 -30.24 34.43 15.18
C GLY A 507 -30.92 34.70 16.51
#